data_AF-A0A3D4Z103-F1
#
_entry.id   AF-A0A3D4Z103-F1
#
_cell.length_a   1.000
_cell.length_b   1.000
_cell.length_c   1.000
_cell.angle_alpha   90.00
_cell.angle_beta   90.00
_cell.angle_gamma   90.00
#
_symmetry.space_group_name_H-M   'P 1'
#
loop_
_entity.id
_entity.type
_entity.pdbx_description
1 polymer ?
#
loop_
_entity_poly.entity_id
_entity_poly.type
_entity_poly.pdbx_seq_one_letter_code
_entity_poly.pdbx_strand_id
1 'polypeptide(L)'
;IPFILKINHNEFLSYPNTYDQTLFAQVEQAFDMGAVAVGATVYYGSPESRRQIWEISQAFKKAHDLGLVTILWAYLRSSAFKTKEKDYHLAADLTGQANHLAATIEADIVKQKLPENNGGFEALNFGKTHKKVYSELTTEHPIDLTRYQVVNCFMGRAGLINSGGASVGKDDLAQAVRTAVINKRAGGMGLISGRKAFQKPMKEGVELLNAIQDVYLAKTVTVA
;
A
#
# COMPACT_ATOMS: atom_id res chain seq x y z
N ILE A 1 -9.50 17.28 11.12
CA ILE A 1 -9.03 16.14 10.30
C ILE A 1 -7.52 16.12 10.43
N PRO A 2 -6.89 15.02 10.89
CA PRO A 2 -5.43 14.94 11.01
C PRO A 2 -4.77 15.16 9.63
N PHE A 3 -3.69 15.93 9.59
CA PHE A 3 -2.99 16.26 8.35
C PHE A 3 -1.76 15.37 8.17
N ILE A 4 -1.61 14.82 6.96
CA ILE A 4 -0.51 13.93 6.57
C ILE A 4 0.18 14.56 5.37
N LEU A 5 1.47 14.90 5.49
CA LEU A 5 2.22 15.49 4.37
C LEU A 5 2.87 14.41 3.52
N LYS A 6 2.57 14.36 2.21
CA LYS A 6 3.26 13.49 1.26
C LYS A 6 4.58 14.16 0.82
N ILE A 7 5.71 13.64 1.27
CA ILE A 7 7.03 14.29 1.13
C ILE A 7 7.73 14.01 -0.20
N ASN A 8 7.32 12.97 -0.93
CA ASN A 8 7.86 12.66 -2.26
C ASN A 8 6.77 12.32 -3.27
N HIS A 9 7.07 12.52 -4.55
CA HIS A 9 6.25 12.04 -5.67
C HIS A 9 7.11 11.89 -6.93
N ASN A 10 6.54 11.32 -8.00
CA ASN A 10 7.15 11.41 -9.33
C ASN A 10 6.73 12.71 -10.00
N GLU A 11 7.45 13.08 -11.05
CA GLU A 11 7.02 14.10 -12.00
C GLU A 11 6.63 13.42 -13.34
N PHE A 12 5.77 14.08 -14.13
CA PHE A 12 5.25 13.56 -15.40
C PHE A 12 5.69 14.44 -16.60
N LEU A 13 6.75 15.21 -16.43
CA LEU A 13 7.33 16.09 -17.43
C LEU A 13 8.59 15.50 -18.09
N SER A 14 9.05 14.32 -17.68
CA SER A 14 10.12 13.57 -18.36
C SER A 14 9.60 12.68 -19.50
N TYR A 15 10.39 12.61 -20.59
CA TYR A 15 10.19 11.66 -21.69
C TYR A 15 11.50 10.91 -22.03
N PRO A 16 11.51 9.56 -22.00
CA PRO A 16 10.40 8.69 -21.62
C PRO A 16 10.04 8.82 -20.14
N ASN A 17 8.80 8.44 -19.79
CA ASN A 17 8.35 8.47 -18.40
C ASN A 17 9.26 7.60 -17.52
N THR A 18 9.74 8.18 -16.41
CA THR A 18 10.47 7.44 -15.37
C THR A 18 9.56 7.21 -14.16
N TYR A 19 9.93 6.24 -13.34
CA TYR A 19 9.24 5.96 -12.07
C TYR A 19 10.11 6.40 -10.90
N ASP A 20 10.77 7.55 -11.03
CA ASP A 20 11.60 8.02 -9.94
C ASP A 20 10.77 8.79 -8.91
N GLN A 21 11.05 8.58 -7.62
CA GLN A 21 10.44 9.34 -6.54
C GLN A 21 11.45 10.35 -6.03
N THR A 22 11.05 11.62 -6.04
CA THR A 22 11.90 12.73 -5.60
C THR A 22 11.28 13.36 -4.36
N LEU A 23 12.10 13.65 -3.36
CA LEU A 23 11.68 14.43 -2.20
C LEU A 23 11.41 15.88 -2.64
N PHE A 24 10.21 16.36 -2.35
CA PHE A 24 9.78 17.74 -2.59
C PHE A 24 9.56 18.52 -1.29
N ALA A 25 9.59 17.84 -0.15
CA ALA A 25 9.51 18.44 1.17
C ALA A 25 10.45 17.73 2.15
N GLN A 26 10.93 18.47 3.13
CA GLN A 26 11.65 17.95 4.28
C GLN A 26 10.66 17.58 5.40
N VAL A 27 11.11 16.73 6.33
CA VAL A 27 10.27 16.25 7.45
C VAL A 27 9.97 17.39 8.42
N GLU A 28 10.94 18.27 8.65
CA GLU A 28 10.84 19.46 9.48
C GLU A 28 9.71 20.37 9.01
N GLN A 29 9.54 20.55 7.69
CA GLN A 29 8.44 21.33 7.14
C GLN A 29 7.08 20.69 7.47
N ALA A 30 6.98 19.36 7.47
CA ALA A 30 5.76 18.66 7.90
C ALA A 30 5.46 18.93 9.38
N PHE A 31 6.48 18.86 10.22
CA PHE A 31 6.38 19.15 11.65
C PHE A 31 5.94 20.59 11.92
N ASP A 32 6.60 21.57 11.29
CA ASP A 32 6.32 23.00 11.46
C ASP A 32 4.89 23.37 11.02
N MET A 33 4.33 22.67 10.04
CA MET A 33 2.94 22.82 9.59
C MET A 33 1.91 22.18 10.54
N GLY A 34 2.34 21.46 11.57
CA GLY A 34 1.46 20.71 12.46
C GLY A 34 0.90 19.42 11.84
N ALA A 35 1.60 18.81 10.88
CA ALA A 35 1.24 17.48 10.39
C ALA A 35 1.37 16.44 11.52
N VAL A 36 0.53 15.41 11.50
CA VAL A 36 0.63 14.28 12.44
C VAL A 36 1.48 13.13 11.87
N ALA A 37 1.74 13.16 10.58
CA ALA A 37 2.45 12.11 9.86
C ALA A 37 3.09 12.60 8.56
N VAL A 38 4.11 11.88 8.11
CA VAL A 38 4.66 11.98 6.76
C VAL A 38 4.34 10.74 5.94
N GLY A 39 4.06 10.97 4.65
CA GLY A 39 3.81 9.93 3.67
C GLY A 39 4.90 9.88 2.60
N ALA A 40 5.41 8.70 2.29
CA ALA A 40 6.38 8.50 1.22
C ALA A 40 5.95 7.37 0.27
N THR A 41 6.55 7.31 -0.91
CA THR A 41 6.41 6.21 -1.85
C THR A 41 7.79 5.64 -2.13
N VAL A 42 7.89 4.33 -2.20
CA VAL A 42 9.02 3.62 -2.80
C VAL A 42 8.48 2.72 -3.90
N TYR A 43 9.11 2.76 -5.06
CA TYR A 43 8.81 1.88 -6.19
C TYR A 43 9.78 0.69 -6.20
N TYR A 44 9.47 -0.35 -5.44
CA TYR A 44 10.25 -1.57 -5.37
C TYR A 44 10.31 -2.29 -6.73
N GLY A 45 11.52 -2.63 -7.16
CA GLY A 45 11.76 -3.25 -8.48
C GLY A 45 12.12 -2.25 -9.58
N SER A 46 12.01 -0.93 -9.33
CA SER A 46 12.54 0.08 -10.27
C SER A 46 14.07 0.19 -10.13
N PRO A 47 14.79 0.64 -11.18
CA PRO A 47 16.25 0.84 -11.11
C PRO A 47 16.70 1.75 -9.95
N GLU A 48 15.88 2.73 -9.59
CA GLU A 48 16.12 3.80 -8.62
C GLU A 48 15.68 3.41 -7.21
N SER A 49 15.03 2.25 -7.06
CA SER A 49 14.46 1.78 -5.79
C SER A 49 15.47 1.76 -4.65
N ARG A 50 16.74 1.41 -4.90
CA ARG A 50 17.80 1.41 -3.88
C ARG A 50 18.06 2.81 -3.31
N ARG A 51 18.05 3.86 -4.14
CA ARG A 51 18.18 5.25 -3.71
C ARG A 51 16.95 5.68 -2.91
N GLN A 52 15.76 5.39 -3.42
CA GLN A 52 14.49 5.73 -2.76
C GLN A 52 14.40 5.08 -1.36
N ILE A 53 14.80 3.81 -1.22
CA ILE A 53 14.85 3.12 0.08
C ILE A 53 15.77 3.85 1.05
N TRP A 54 16.96 4.26 0.60
CA TRP A 54 17.92 4.96 1.44
C TRP A 54 17.39 6.33 1.88
N GLU A 55 16.88 7.14 0.94
CA GLU A 55 16.33 8.47 1.22
C GLU A 55 15.15 8.40 2.19
N ILE A 56 14.22 7.45 1.98
CA ILE A 56 13.04 7.30 2.82
C ILE A 56 13.39 6.71 4.19
N SER A 57 14.39 5.82 4.29
CA SER A 57 14.88 5.35 5.60
C SER A 57 15.41 6.50 6.46
N GLN A 58 16.16 7.44 5.88
CA GLN A 58 16.63 8.63 6.60
C GLN A 58 15.47 9.56 6.98
N ALA A 59 14.53 9.79 6.07
CA ALA A 59 13.35 10.63 6.33
C ALA A 59 12.46 10.04 7.44
N PHE A 60 12.23 8.73 7.44
CA PHE A 60 11.39 8.07 8.45
C PHE A 60 12.05 8.09 9.83
N LYS A 61 13.37 7.85 9.89
CA LYS A 61 14.12 8.03 11.13
C LYS A 61 13.98 9.44 11.69
N LYS A 62 14.06 10.47 10.83
CA LYS A 62 13.87 11.87 11.22
C LYS A 62 12.44 12.19 11.65
N ALA A 63 11.44 11.57 11.00
CA ALA A 63 10.04 11.71 11.38
C ALA A 63 9.79 11.17 12.78
N HIS A 64 10.35 9.99 13.09
CA HIS A 64 10.30 9.42 14.44
C HIS A 64 11.02 10.29 15.48
N ASP A 65 12.17 10.87 15.16
CA ASP A 65 12.87 11.81 16.06
C ASP A 65 12.04 13.06 16.40
N LEU A 66 11.10 13.43 15.52
CA LEU A 66 10.16 14.56 15.70
C LEU A 66 8.78 14.11 16.22
N GLY A 67 8.56 12.81 16.47
CA GLY A 67 7.29 12.27 16.96
C GLY A 67 6.18 12.17 15.90
N LEU A 68 6.52 12.15 14.61
CA LEU A 68 5.58 12.01 13.50
C LEU A 68 5.41 10.53 13.11
N VAL A 69 4.18 10.14 12.76
CA VAL A 69 3.88 8.81 12.19
C VAL A 69 4.41 8.72 10.76
N THR A 70 4.85 7.54 10.33
CA THR A 70 5.37 7.30 8.99
C THR A 70 4.46 6.38 8.17
N ILE A 71 4.15 6.78 6.94
CA ILE A 71 3.27 6.00 6.05
C ILE A 71 3.98 5.73 4.72
N LEU A 72 4.21 4.46 4.39
CA LEU A 72 4.90 4.09 3.15
C LEU A 72 3.96 3.44 2.14
N TRP A 73 3.86 4.04 0.96
CA TRP A 73 3.31 3.41 -0.23
C TRP A 73 4.39 2.50 -0.84
N ALA A 74 4.26 1.20 -0.56
CA ALA A 74 5.26 0.19 -0.91
C ALA A 74 4.95 -0.46 -2.27
N TYR A 75 4.98 0.31 -3.36
CA TYR A 75 4.51 -0.21 -4.64
C TYR A 75 5.57 -1.01 -5.39
N LEU A 76 5.15 -2.11 -6.00
CA LEU A 76 5.96 -2.74 -7.03
C LEU A 76 5.95 -1.90 -8.31
N ARG A 77 7.09 -1.85 -9.00
CA ARG A 77 7.21 -1.21 -10.30
C ARG A 77 8.30 -1.87 -11.14
N SER A 78 7.89 -2.66 -12.11
CA SER A 78 8.79 -3.21 -13.13
C SER A 78 7.98 -3.60 -14.36
N SER A 79 8.46 -3.25 -15.55
CA SER A 79 7.80 -3.69 -16.81
C SER A 79 7.73 -5.21 -16.90
N ALA A 80 8.71 -5.93 -16.32
CA ALA A 80 8.77 -7.38 -16.32
C ALA A 80 7.66 -8.03 -15.49
N PHE A 81 7.06 -7.32 -14.52
CA PHE A 81 6.06 -7.92 -13.63
C PHE A 81 4.70 -8.06 -14.29
N LYS A 82 4.49 -7.42 -15.45
CA LYS A 82 3.29 -7.64 -16.26
C LYS A 82 3.62 -8.63 -17.37
N THR A 83 3.02 -9.81 -17.30
CA THR A 83 3.18 -10.89 -18.29
C THR A 83 1.95 -10.96 -19.19
N LYS A 84 1.94 -11.88 -20.16
CA LYS A 84 0.75 -12.13 -20.99
C LYS A 84 -0.37 -12.77 -20.15
N GLU A 85 0.01 -13.51 -19.12
CA GLU A 85 -0.85 -14.33 -18.30
C GLU A 85 -1.45 -13.51 -17.14
N LYS A 86 -0.61 -12.79 -16.41
CA LYS A 86 -1.00 -12.07 -15.18
C LYS A 86 -0.19 -10.78 -14.95
N ASP A 87 -0.81 -9.87 -14.22
CA ASP A 87 -0.12 -8.70 -13.63
C ASP A 87 0.36 -9.05 -12.21
N TYR A 88 1.65 -9.36 -12.07
CA TYR A 88 2.27 -9.73 -10.80
C TYR A 88 2.61 -8.51 -9.94
N HIS A 89 2.32 -7.27 -10.37
CA HIS A 89 2.33 -6.12 -9.46
C HIS A 89 1.30 -6.27 -8.32
N LEU A 90 0.36 -7.21 -8.44
CA LEU A 90 -0.70 -7.54 -7.47
C LEU A 90 -0.49 -8.91 -6.80
N ALA A 91 0.69 -9.51 -6.95
CA ALA A 91 1.00 -10.80 -6.37
C ALA A 91 1.25 -10.68 -4.86
N ALA A 92 0.58 -11.49 -4.05
CA ALA A 92 0.68 -11.46 -2.59
C ALA A 92 2.11 -11.71 -2.09
N ASP A 93 2.85 -12.62 -2.72
CA ASP A 93 4.26 -12.90 -2.39
C ASP A 93 5.18 -11.71 -2.68
N LEU A 94 5.08 -11.10 -3.85
CA LEU A 94 5.91 -9.94 -4.22
C LEU A 94 5.55 -8.70 -3.41
N THR A 95 4.25 -8.41 -3.27
CA THR A 95 3.77 -7.26 -2.50
C THR A 95 4.03 -7.45 -1.01
N GLY A 96 3.96 -8.69 -0.50
CA GLY A 96 4.40 -9.04 0.84
C GLY A 96 5.88 -8.72 1.07
N GLN A 97 6.77 -9.08 0.14
CA GLN A 97 8.19 -8.72 0.25
C GLN A 97 8.39 -7.20 0.28
N ALA A 98 7.69 -6.43 -0.56
CA ALA A 98 7.74 -4.97 -0.52
C ALA A 98 7.23 -4.40 0.81
N ASN A 99 6.17 -4.99 1.38
CA ASN A 99 5.64 -4.61 2.68
C ASN A 99 6.64 -4.88 3.82
N HIS A 100 7.34 -6.01 3.77
CA HIS A 100 8.38 -6.34 4.74
C HIS A 100 9.52 -5.33 4.70
N LEU A 101 9.98 -4.96 3.50
CA LEU A 101 11.00 -3.93 3.32
C LEU A 101 10.51 -2.57 3.81
N ALA A 102 9.23 -2.23 3.61
CA ALA A 102 8.62 -1.01 4.13
C ALA A 102 8.66 -0.95 5.67
N ALA A 103 8.21 -2.03 6.32
CA ALA A 103 8.27 -2.14 7.78
C ALA A 103 9.72 -2.11 8.31
N THR A 104 10.66 -2.67 7.56
CA THR A 104 12.10 -2.68 7.91
C THR A 104 12.71 -1.29 7.93
N ILE A 105 12.26 -0.39 7.06
CA ILE A 105 12.71 1.02 7.06
C ILE A 105 11.81 1.93 7.91
N GLU A 106 11.23 1.33 8.96
CA GLU A 106 10.44 1.98 10.00
C GLU A 106 9.12 2.60 9.51
N ALA A 107 8.42 2.01 8.55
CA ALA A 107 7.05 2.41 8.27
C ALA A 107 6.10 1.97 9.42
N ASP A 108 5.40 2.92 10.04
CA ASP A 108 4.32 2.61 11.00
C ASP A 108 3.09 2.05 10.29
N ILE A 109 2.77 2.61 9.11
CA ILE A 109 1.67 2.17 8.25
C ILE A 109 2.21 1.89 6.85
N VAL A 110 1.98 0.67 6.38
CA VAL A 110 2.27 0.25 5.01
C VAL A 110 1.00 0.34 4.18
N LYS A 111 1.07 1.08 3.09
CA LYS A 111 0.05 1.17 2.07
C LYS A 111 0.43 0.26 0.90
N GLN A 112 -0.44 -0.72 0.62
CA GLN A 112 -0.29 -1.61 -0.54
C GLN A 112 -1.57 -1.68 -1.40
N LYS A 113 -1.48 -2.16 -2.64
CA LYS A 113 -2.68 -2.58 -3.42
C LYS A 113 -3.24 -3.88 -2.85
N LEU A 114 -4.56 -4.07 -2.93
CA LEU A 114 -5.15 -5.37 -2.58
C LEU A 114 -4.58 -6.43 -3.53
N PRO A 115 -4.12 -7.59 -3.02
CA PRO A 115 -3.59 -8.64 -3.89
C PRO A 115 -4.73 -9.31 -4.66
N GLU A 116 -4.44 -9.66 -5.91
CA GLU A 116 -5.39 -10.36 -6.81
C GLU A 116 -4.87 -11.73 -7.24
N ASN A 117 -3.59 -11.99 -7.03
CA ASN A 117 -2.94 -13.25 -7.37
C ASN A 117 -1.76 -13.53 -6.42
N ASN A 118 -1.04 -14.61 -6.69
CA ASN A 118 0.16 -15.02 -5.98
C ASN A 118 1.15 -15.68 -6.96
N GLY A 119 2.32 -16.09 -6.46
CA GLY A 119 3.30 -16.85 -7.24
C GLY A 119 4.13 -15.98 -8.19
N GLY A 120 4.26 -14.69 -7.91
CA GLY A 120 5.06 -13.79 -8.73
C GLY A 120 6.54 -14.16 -8.74
N PHE A 121 7.10 -14.65 -7.62
CA PHE A 121 8.51 -15.09 -7.61
C PHE A 121 8.76 -16.30 -8.52
N GLU A 122 7.85 -17.29 -8.52
CA GLU A 122 7.97 -18.49 -9.36
C GLU A 122 7.76 -18.15 -10.84
N ALA A 123 6.72 -17.37 -11.16
CA ALA A 123 6.37 -17.06 -12.54
C ALA A 123 7.40 -16.15 -13.24
N LEU A 124 8.00 -15.21 -12.49
CA LEU A 124 8.98 -14.27 -13.02
C LEU A 124 10.43 -14.75 -12.86
N ASN A 125 10.62 -15.88 -12.17
CA ASN A 125 11.91 -16.54 -11.98
C ASN A 125 13.00 -15.60 -11.41
N PHE A 126 12.66 -14.85 -10.36
CA PHE A 126 13.61 -14.00 -9.62
C PHE A 126 13.34 -14.07 -8.12
N GLY A 127 14.26 -13.52 -7.32
CA GLY A 127 14.13 -13.51 -5.87
C GLY A 127 14.21 -14.90 -5.25
N LYS A 128 13.64 -15.05 -4.05
CA LYS A 128 13.61 -16.32 -3.32
C LYS A 128 12.28 -16.46 -2.59
N THR A 129 11.70 -17.65 -2.65
CA THR A 129 10.45 -18.02 -1.98
C THR A 129 10.55 -19.48 -1.54
N HIS A 130 9.79 -19.84 -0.50
CA HIS A 130 9.72 -21.23 -0.04
C HIS A 130 8.43 -21.87 -0.56
N LYS A 131 8.45 -23.15 -0.98
CA LYS A 131 7.27 -23.85 -1.52
C LYS A 131 6.04 -23.80 -0.60
N LYS A 132 6.27 -23.79 0.72
CA LYS A 132 5.23 -23.66 1.75
C LYS A 132 4.40 -22.38 1.62
N VAL A 133 4.94 -21.31 1.05
CA VAL A 133 4.18 -20.08 0.77
C VAL A 133 2.92 -20.42 -0.03
N TYR A 134 3.04 -21.32 -1.01
CA TYR A 134 1.97 -21.66 -1.94
C TYR A 134 1.18 -22.91 -1.53
N SER A 135 1.80 -23.82 -0.75
CA SER A 135 1.17 -25.10 -0.38
C SER A 135 0.53 -25.11 1.02
N GLU A 136 0.98 -24.26 1.94
CA GLU A 136 0.58 -24.34 3.37
C GLU A 136 0.21 -22.98 3.97
N LEU A 137 0.90 -21.90 3.59
CA LEU A 137 0.84 -20.62 4.31
C LEU A 137 -0.20 -19.63 3.78
N THR A 138 -0.71 -19.85 2.56
CA THR A 138 -1.81 -19.05 1.99
C THR A 138 -2.62 -19.90 1.03
N THR A 139 -3.80 -19.40 0.65
CA THR A 139 -4.62 -19.95 -0.42
C THR A 139 -4.91 -18.87 -1.46
N GLU A 140 -5.65 -19.22 -2.51
CA GLU A 140 -6.18 -18.26 -3.50
C GLU A 140 -7.31 -17.37 -2.94
N HIS A 141 -7.78 -17.64 -1.71
CA HIS A 141 -8.84 -16.83 -1.12
C HIS A 141 -8.34 -15.39 -0.85
N PRO A 142 -9.07 -14.33 -1.26
CA PRO A 142 -8.58 -12.95 -1.16
C PRO A 142 -8.20 -12.51 0.26
N ILE A 143 -8.90 -13.03 1.27
CA ILE A 143 -8.57 -12.76 2.68
C ILE A 143 -7.21 -13.38 3.04
N ASP A 144 -6.90 -14.57 2.55
CA ASP A 144 -5.64 -15.26 2.88
C ASP A 144 -4.46 -14.58 2.17
N LEU A 145 -4.63 -14.21 0.90
CA LEU A 145 -3.65 -13.41 0.16
C LEU A 145 -3.37 -12.07 0.86
N THR A 146 -4.42 -11.39 1.32
CA THR A 146 -4.28 -10.12 2.06
C THR A 146 -3.67 -10.36 3.45
N ARG A 147 -3.98 -11.47 4.11
CA ARG A 147 -3.37 -11.84 5.39
C ARG A 147 -1.88 -12.10 5.22
N TYR A 148 -1.47 -12.69 4.10
CA TYR A 148 -0.06 -12.84 3.77
C TYR A 148 0.65 -11.48 3.68
N GLN A 149 0.00 -10.45 3.11
CA GLN A 149 0.52 -9.07 3.18
C GLN A 149 0.66 -8.56 4.62
N VAL A 150 -0.34 -8.79 5.48
CA VAL A 150 -0.34 -8.37 6.91
C VAL A 150 0.80 -9.04 7.68
N VAL A 151 0.99 -10.35 7.48
CA VAL A 151 2.08 -11.12 8.11
C VAL A 151 3.45 -10.51 7.78
N ASN A 152 3.64 -10.08 6.54
CA ASN A 152 4.87 -9.42 6.10
C ASN A 152 5.05 -8.01 6.68
N CYS A 153 4.01 -7.39 7.23
CA CYS A 153 4.09 -6.16 8.03
C CYS A 153 4.40 -6.46 9.52
N PHE A 154 5.31 -7.41 9.79
CA PHE A 154 5.64 -7.91 11.13
C PHE A 154 4.39 -8.34 11.93
N MET A 155 3.59 -9.23 11.34
CA MET A 155 2.34 -9.71 11.95
C MET A 155 1.35 -8.59 12.30
N GLY A 156 1.35 -7.50 11.53
CA GLY A 156 0.49 -6.34 11.73
C GLY A 156 1.03 -5.30 12.73
N ARG A 157 2.26 -5.45 13.24
CA ARG A 157 2.90 -4.40 14.05
C ARG A 157 3.05 -3.11 13.24
N ALA A 158 3.48 -3.22 11.98
CA ALA A 158 3.28 -2.14 11.03
C ALA A 158 1.89 -2.31 10.43
N GLY A 159 1.04 -1.29 10.54
CA GLY A 159 -0.34 -1.37 10.09
C GLY A 159 -0.45 -1.52 8.58
N LEU A 160 -1.26 -2.47 8.08
CA LEU A 160 -1.53 -2.58 6.66
C LEU A 160 -2.82 -1.85 6.28
N ILE A 161 -2.73 -0.92 5.34
CA ILE A 161 -3.89 -0.36 4.63
C ILE A 161 -3.85 -0.74 3.15
N ASN A 162 -5.00 -1.08 2.58
CA ASN A 162 -5.13 -1.35 1.15
C ASN A 162 -5.81 -0.20 0.39
N SER A 163 -5.78 -0.26 -0.93
CA SER A 163 -6.57 0.63 -1.80
C SER A 163 -7.32 -0.18 -2.85
N GLY A 164 -8.59 0.15 -3.10
CA GLY A 164 -9.49 -0.57 -4.02
C GLY A 164 -9.34 -0.21 -5.51
N GLY A 165 -8.12 -0.07 -6.02
CA GLY A 165 -7.88 0.24 -7.44
C GLY A 165 -8.37 1.62 -7.92
N ALA A 166 -8.30 1.86 -9.22
CA ALA A 166 -8.83 3.08 -9.84
C ALA A 166 -10.38 3.07 -9.87
N SER A 167 -11.00 4.23 -10.11
CA SER A 167 -12.44 4.30 -10.35
C SER A 167 -12.77 3.57 -11.66
N VAL A 168 -13.77 2.69 -11.62
CA VAL A 168 -14.30 1.99 -12.81
C VAL A 168 -15.77 2.34 -13.05
N GLY A 169 -16.29 3.35 -12.35
CA GLY A 169 -17.65 3.87 -12.54
C GLY A 169 -18.66 3.29 -11.55
N LYS A 170 -19.71 2.66 -12.06
CA LYS A 170 -20.94 2.33 -11.29
C LYS A 170 -20.70 1.41 -10.08
N ASP A 171 -19.67 0.56 -10.13
CA ASP A 171 -19.41 -0.44 -9.08
C ASP A 171 -18.40 0.03 -8.01
N ASP A 172 -17.99 1.30 -8.04
CA ASP A 172 -16.94 1.81 -7.14
C ASP A 172 -17.29 1.65 -5.66
N LEU A 173 -18.55 1.84 -5.28
CA LEU A 173 -19.02 1.68 -3.90
C LEU A 173 -18.90 0.22 -3.45
N ALA A 174 -19.45 -0.72 -4.23
CA ALA A 174 -19.40 -2.14 -3.94
C ALA A 174 -17.95 -2.66 -3.86
N GLN A 175 -17.08 -2.20 -4.77
CA GLN A 175 -15.65 -2.54 -4.76
C GLN A 175 -14.92 -1.97 -3.55
N ALA A 176 -15.23 -0.73 -3.14
CA ALA A 176 -14.64 -0.11 -1.96
C ALA A 176 -15.03 -0.87 -0.69
N VAL A 177 -16.32 -1.21 -0.54
CA VAL A 177 -16.84 -2.01 0.57
C VAL A 177 -16.21 -3.40 0.57
N ARG A 178 -16.16 -4.09 -0.57
CA ARG A 178 -15.51 -5.42 -0.69
C ARG A 178 -14.04 -5.37 -0.27
N THR A 179 -13.31 -4.35 -0.72
CA THR A 179 -11.89 -4.15 -0.35
C THR A 179 -11.75 -3.91 1.16
N ALA A 180 -12.63 -3.11 1.74
CA ALA A 180 -12.67 -2.86 3.19
C ALA A 180 -12.95 -4.13 3.99
N VAL A 181 -13.91 -4.94 3.55
CA VAL A 181 -14.22 -6.21 4.19
C VAL A 181 -13.01 -7.14 4.12
N ILE A 182 -12.39 -7.30 2.95
CA ILE A 182 -11.23 -8.19 2.81
C ILE A 182 -10.06 -7.72 3.68
N ASN A 183 -9.70 -6.43 3.65
CA ASN A 183 -8.61 -5.89 4.46
C ASN A 183 -8.87 -6.11 5.96
N LYS A 184 -10.06 -5.73 6.46
CA LYS A 184 -10.41 -5.90 7.88
C LYS A 184 -10.41 -7.37 8.30
N ARG A 185 -11.03 -8.25 7.50
CA ARG A 185 -11.07 -9.69 7.78
C ARG A 185 -9.67 -10.30 7.79
N ALA A 186 -8.75 -9.79 6.99
CA ALA A 186 -7.37 -10.26 6.94
C ALA A 186 -6.49 -9.76 8.11
N GLY A 187 -6.98 -8.83 8.93
CA GLY A 187 -6.22 -8.19 10.01
C GLY A 187 -5.55 -6.86 9.61
N GLY A 188 -5.87 -6.32 8.43
CA GLY A 188 -5.52 -4.95 8.07
C GLY A 188 -6.36 -3.93 8.85
N MET A 189 -5.92 -2.67 8.84
CA MET A 189 -6.46 -1.63 9.73
C MET A 189 -7.15 -0.48 9.00
N GLY A 190 -7.29 -0.52 7.67
CA GLY A 190 -7.86 0.61 6.96
C GLY A 190 -7.76 0.55 5.44
N LEU A 191 -8.44 1.51 4.82
CA LEU A 191 -8.29 1.83 3.41
C LEU A 191 -7.83 3.26 3.23
N ILE A 192 -7.16 3.50 2.11
CA ILE A 192 -6.95 4.85 1.58
C ILE A 192 -7.71 5.02 0.26
N SER A 193 -8.51 6.08 0.18
CA SER A 193 -9.30 6.44 -1.00
C SER A 193 -8.92 7.84 -1.50
N GLY A 194 -8.56 7.93 -2.78
CA GLY A 194 -8.25 9.18 -3.47
C GLY A 194 -9.27 9.41 -4.58
N ARG A 195 -8.83 9.27 -5.84
CA ARG A 195 -9.65 9.44 -7.05
C ARG A 195 -11.06 8.82 -6.97
N LYS A 196 -11.19 7.62 -6.39
CA LYS A 196 -12.47 6.91 -6.26
C LYS A 196 -13.52 7.68 -5.43
N ALA A 197 -13.11 8.48 -4.45
CA ALA A 197 -14.00 9.36 -3.69
C ALA A 197 -14.06 10.77 -4.29
N PHE A 198 -12.91 11.34 -4.65
CA PHE A 198 -12.79 12.77 -4.97
C PHE A 198 -13.06 13.13 -6.45
N GLN A 199 -13.19 12.15 -7.35
CA GLN A 199 -13.64 12.39 -8.74
C GLN A 199 -15.15 12.16 -8.93
N LYS A 200 -15.90 11.92 -7.84
CA LYS A 200 -17.36 11.77 -7.85
C LYS A 200 -18.05 13.06 -7.42
N PRO A 201 -19.35 13.23 -7.71
CA PRO A 201 -20.15 14.26 -7.07
C PRO A 201 -20.01 14.18 -5.54
N MET A 202 -19.99 15.34 -4.87
CA MET A 202 -19.72 15.45 -3.42
C MET A 202 -20.51 14.43 -2.59
N LYS A 203 -21.83 14.32 -2.86
CA LYS A 203 -22.72 13.38 -2.14
C LYS A 203 -22.27 11.93 -2.28
N GLU A 204 -21.95 11.49 -3.50
CA GLU A 204 -21.50 10.12 -3.79
C GLU A 204 -20.12 9.84 -3.19
N GLY A 205 -19.22 10.83 -3.20
CA GLY A 205 -17.90 10.73 -2.57
C GLY A 205 -18.00 10.56 -1.06
N VAL A 206 -18.88 11.33 -0.39
CA VAL A 206 -19.16 11.21 1.04
C VAL A 206 -19.79 9.85 1.37
N GLU A 207 -20.77 9.41 0.59
CA GLU A 207 -21.41 8.10 0.77
C GLU A 207 -20.38 6.96 0.67
N LEU A 208 -19.46 7.03 -0.31
CA LEU A 208 -18.40 6.04 -0.47
C LEU A 208 -17.44 6.01 0.73
N LEU A 209 -17.06 7.18 1.27
CA LEU A 209 -16.19 7.25 2.45
C LEU A 209 -16.88 6.71 3.70
N ASN A 210 -18.16 7.05 3.92
CA ASN A 210 -18.94 6.54 5.03
C ASN A 210 -19.11 5.01 4.95
N ALA A 211 -19.41 4.46 3.77
CA ALA A 211 -19.54 3.02 3.58
C ALA A 211 -18.23 2.26 3.90
N ILE A 212 -17.07 2.84 3.62
CA ILE A 212 -15.77 2.28 4.05
C ILE A 212 -15.67 2.32 5.58
N GLN A 213 -15.98 3.46 6.22
CA GLN A 213 -15.92 3.61 7.67
C GLN A 213 -16.86 2.64 8.39
N ASP A 214 -18.07 2.44 7.86
CA ASP A 214 -19.07 1.52 8.41
C ASP A 214 -18.55 0.09 8.48
N VAL A 215 -17.77 -0.36 7.49
CA VAL A 215 -17.13 -1.70 7.55
C VAL A 215 -16.17 -1.81 8.73
N TYR A 216 -15.39 -0.77 9.02
CA TYR A 216 -14.45 -0.78 10.16
C TYR A 216 -15.16 -0.65 11.51
N LEU A 217 -16.28 0.08 11.57
CA LEU A 217 -17.12 0.20 12.76
C LEU A 217 -18.03 -1.03 13.01
N ALA A 218 -18.36 -1.79 11.96
CA ALA A 218 -19.23 -2.94 12.05
C ALA A 218 -18.61 -4.08 12.86
N LYS A 219 -19.21 -4.39 14.01
CA LYS A 219 -18.78 -5.48 14.91
C LYS A 219 -18.93 -6.88 14.28
N THR A 220 -19.81 -7.03 13.29
CA THR A 220 -20.04 -8.28 12.56
C THR A 220 -18.93 -8.64 11.59
N VAL A 221 -18.13 -7.66 11.15
CA VAL A 221 -16.95 -7.90 10.31
C VAL A 221 -15.75 -8.07 11.23
N THR A 222 -15.48 -9.30 11.66
CA THR A 222 -14.35 -9.65 12.53
C THR A 222 -13.12 -10.05 11.73
N VAL A 223 -11.95 -10.08 12.35
CA VAL A 223 -10.80 -10.79 11.79
C VAL A 223 -11.18 -12.27 11.60
N ALA A 224 -10.81 -12.82 10.44
CA ALA A 224 -11.10 -14.19 10.01
C ALA A 224 -9.99 -15.16 10.40
#